data_AF-A0A7S3M513-F1
#
_entry.id   AF-A0A7S3M513-F1
#
_cell.length_a   1.000
_cell.length_b   1.000
_cell.length_c   1.000
_cell.angle_alpha   90.00
_cell.angle_beta   90.00
_cell.angle_gamma   90.00
#
_symmetry.space_group_name_H-M   'P 1'
#
loop_
_entity.id
_entity.type
_entity.pdbx_description
1 polymer ?
#
loop_
_entity_poly.entity_id
_entity_poly.type
_entity_poly.pdbx_seq_one_letter_code
_entity_poly.pdbx_strand_id
1 'polypeptide(L)'
;MDIIDESTVSSEQMRVLCSYLYTGGDMEELPHPGVDWRAFSNKIKELNRTVPMVFCPLNNAMRPWVDVKQLNTMYAGEYTQSSACSIM
;
A
#
# COMPACT_ATOMS: atom_id res chain seq x y z
N MET A 1 13.41 20.65 17.64
CA MET A 1 13.80 19.94 16.40
C MET A 1 12.70 18.93 16.17
N ASP A 2 11.57 19.39 15.64
CA ASP A 2 10.46 18.52 15.25
C ASP A 2 10.77 17.98 13.86
N ILE A 3 11.56 16.90 13.81
CA ILE A 3 11.75 16.10 12.61
C ILE A 3 10.78 14.93 12.75
N ILE A 4 9.49 15.23 12.70
CA ILE A 4 8.54 14.24 12.19
C ILE A 4 8.51 14.54 10.70
N ASP A 5 9.33 13.82 9.94
CA ASP A 5 9.39 13.97 8.49
C ASP A 5 8.03 13.59 7.91
N GLU A 6 7.30 14.56 7.36
CA GLU A 6 6.00 14.37 6.69
C GLU A 6 6.14 13.63 5.34
N SER A 7 7.33 13.09 5.05
CA SER A 7 7.60 12.26 3.89
C SER A 7 6.60 11.11 3.75
N THR A 8 6.22 10.84 2.49
CA THR A 8 5.42 9.68 2.14
C THR A 8 6.22 8.40 2.36
N VAL A 9 5.51 7.32 2.71
CA VAL A 9 6.12 6.02 2.95
C VAL A 9 6.68 5.49 1.63
N SER A 10 7.96 5.12 1.61
CA SER A 10 8.58 4.53 0.41
C SER A 10 7.94 3.19 0.03
N SER A 11 8.09 2.78 -1.24
CA SER A 11 7.57 1.49 -1.73
C SER A 11 8.02 0.29 -0.91
N GLU A 12 9.28 0.27 -0.47
CA GLU A 12 9.82 -0.81 0.35
C GLU A 12 9.22 -0.82 1.75
N GLN A 13 9.18 0.34 2.43
CA GLN A 13 8.56 0.47 3.75
C GLN A 13 7.07 0.10 3.72
N MET A 14 6.37 0.46 2.64
CA MET A 14 4.97 0.12 2.43
C MET A 14 4.77 -1.38 2.29
N ARG A 15 5.64 -2.06 1.52
CA ARG A 15 5.61 -3.52 1.36
C ARG A 15 5.86 -4.22 2.68
N VAL A 16 6.87 -3.80 3.44
CA VAL A 16 7.21 -4.35 4.75
C VAL A 16 6.07 -4.17 5.74
N LEU A 17 5.47 -2.97 5.80
CA LEU A 17 4.32 -2.73 6.68
C LEU A 17 3.14 -3.64 6.31
N CYS A 18 2.84 -3.78 5.02
CA CYS A 18 1.75 -4.63 4.55
C CYS A 18 2.00 -6.11 4.81
N SER A 19 3.24 -6.61 4.70
CA SER A 19 3.53 -8.02 5.01
C SER A 19 3.26 -8.33 6.49
N TYR A 20 3.65 -7.44 7.41
CA TYR A 20 3.33 -7.64 8.83
C TYR A 20 1.83 -7.61 9.12
N LEU A 21 1.07 -6.75 8.44
CA LEU A 21 -0.37 -6.62 8.67
C LEU A 21 -1.20 -7.80 8.13
N TYR A 22 -0.79 -8.38 6.99
CA TYR A 22 -1.64 -9.34 6.26
C TYR A 22 -1.08 -10.75 6.16
N THR A 23 0.25 -10.92 6.15
CA THR A 23 0.92 -12.21 5.89
C THR A 23 1.81 -12.67 7.05
N GLY A 24 1.77 -11.96 8.19
CA GLY A 24 2.63 -12.28 9.34
C GLY A 24 4.11 -12.02 9.10
N GLY A 25 4.45 -11.18 8.11
CA GLY A 25 5.82 -10.80 7.76
C GLY A 25 6.37 -11.48 6.52
N ASP A 26 5.63 -12.37 5.86
CA ASP A 26 6.05 -12.97 4.61
C ASP A 26 5.97 -11.96 3.45
N MET A 27 7.14 -11.58 2.92
CA MET A 27 7.24 -10.62 1.83
C MET A 27 7.08 -11.25 0.44
N GLU A 28 7.21 -12.57 0.29
CA GLU A 28 7.13 -13.24 -1.02
C GLU A 28 5.69 -13.24 -1.55
N GLU A 29 4.70 -13.30 -0.66
CA GLU A 29 3.28 -13.29 -1.02
C GLU A 29 2.77 -11.92 -1.52
N LEU A 30 3.58 -10.88 -1.38
CA LEU A 30 3.17 -9.49 -1.58
C LEU A 30 4.02 -8.86 -2.69
N PRO A 31 3.43 -8.54 -3.87
CA PRO A 31 4.15 -7.94 -4.99
C PRO A 31 4.85 -6.64 -4.59
N HIS A 32 5.98 -6.32 -5.22
CA HIS A 32 6.66 -5.06 -4.92
C HIS A 32 5.93 -3.89 -5.61
N PRO A 33 5.45 -2.86 -4.86
CA PRO A 33 4.64 -1.77 -5.43
C PRO A 33 5.39 -0.94 -6.47
N GLY A 34 6.71 -0.80 -6.33
CA GLY A 34 7.56 -0.14 -7.32
C GLY A 34 7.79 -0.92 -8.63
N VAL A 35 7.43 -2.20 -8.67
CA VAL A 35 7.55 -3.05 -9.87
C VAL A 35 6.19 -3.22 -10.54
N ASP A 36 5.16 -3.57 -9.76
CA ASP A 36 3.78 -3.70 -10.25
C ASP A 36 2.78 -3.20 -9.20
N TRP A 37 2.46 -1.91 -9.31
CA TRP A 37 1.48 -1.26 -8.45
C TRP A 37 0.08 -1.88 -8.57
N ARG A 38 -0.30 -2.33 -9.76
CA ARG A 38 -1.65 -2.85 -10.01
C ARG A 38 -1.82 -4.21 -9.35
N ALA A 39 -0.82 -5.09 -9.47
CA ALA A 39 -0.81 -6.37 -8.77
C ALA A 39 -0.81 -6.17 -7.25
N PHE A 40 0.03 -5.26 -6.75
CA PHE A 40 0.09 -4.92 -5.32
C PHE A 40 -1.25 -4.42 -4.77
N SER A 41 -1.82 -3.37 -5.37
CA SER A 41 -3.08 -2.77 -4.89
C SER A 41 -4.27 -3.74 -4.96
N ASN A 42 -4.32 -4.60 -5.98
CA ASN A 42 -5.31 -5.67 -6.06
C ASN A 42 -5.13 -6.71 -4.95
N LYS A 43 -3.89 -7.14 -4.69
CA LYS A 43 -3.59 -8.10 -3.62
C LYS A 43 -3.99 -7.55 -2.24
N ILE A 44 -3.69 -6.29 -1.94
CA ILE A 44 -4.13 -5.63 -0.71
C ILE A 44 -5.67 -5.61 -0.60
N LYS A 45 -6.35 -5.33 -1.71
CA LYS A 45 -7.82 -5.33 -1.74
C LYS A 45 -8.41 -6.72 -1.45
N GLU A 46 -7.74 -7.78 -1.87
CA GLU A 46 -8.11 -9.17 -1.53
C GLU A 46 -7.85 -9.47 -0.06
N LEU A 47 -6.66 -9.13 0.45
CA LEU A 47 -6.26 -9.35 1.85
C LEU A 47 -7.13 -8.56 2.85
N ASN A 48 -7.63 -7.39 2.46
CA ASN A 48 -8.61 -6.64 3.26
C ASN A 48 -9.92 -7.41 3.52
N ARG A 49 -10.22 -8.45 2.73
CA ARG A 49 -11.41 -9.30 2.94
C ARG A 49 -11.13 -10.45 3.90
N THR A 50 -9.87 -10.78 4.15
CA THR A 50 -9.47 -11.93 4.98
C THR A 50 -9.23 -11.51 6.43
N VAL A 51 -8.80 -10.27 6.67
CA VAL A 51 -8.56 -9.73 8.01
C VAL A 51 -9.80 -9.06 8.59
N PRO A 52 -10.00 -9.10 9.92
CA PRO A 52 -11.09 -8.38 10.56
C PRO A 52 -10.91 -6.87 10.39
N MET A 53 -12.04 -6.16 10.28
CA MET A 53 -12.03 -4.70 10.29
C MET A 53 -11.53 -4.18 11.64
N VAL A 54 -10.91 -3.00 11.63
CA VAL A 54 -10.34 -2.32 12.79
C VAL A 54 -11.01 -0.97 13.00
N PHE A 55 -11.15 -0.59 14.26
CA PHE A 55 -11.77 0.67 14.62
C PHE A 55 -10.87 1.86 14.26
N CYS A 56 -11.40 2.78 13.45
CA CYS A 56 -10.74 4.04 13.09
C CYS A 56 -11.30 5.17 13.97
N PRO A 57 -10.51 5.71 14.93
CA PRO A 57 -11.00 6.72 15.87
C PRO A 57 -11.27 8.08 15.19
N LEU A 58 -10.56 8.39 14.11
CA LEU A 58 -10.75 9.63 13.35
C LEU A 58 -12.15 9.73 12.72
N ASN A 59 -12.74 8.59 12.37
CA ASN A 59 -14.03 8.52 11.68
C ASN A 59 -15.11 7.81 12.50
N ASN A 60 -14.80 7.40 13.73
CA ASN A 60 -15.65 6.61 14.61
C ASN A 60 -16.32 5.41 13.91
N ALA A 61 -15.56 4.66 13.10
CA ALA A 61 -16.10 3.60 12.25
C ALA A 61 -15.12 2.43 12.10
N MET A 62 -15.65 1.22 11.90
CA MET A 62 -14.86 0.04 11.55
C MET A 62 -14.42 0.11 10.08
N ARG A 63 -13.12 -0.02 9.83
CA ARG A 63 -12.52 0.08 8.50
C ARG A 63 -11.42 -0.98 8.32
N PRO A 64 -11.09 -1.36 7.08
CA PRO A 64 -9.88 -2.14 6.84
C PRO A 64 -8.64 -1.36 7.29
N TRP A 65 -7.55 -2.10 7.55
CA TRP A 65 -6.25 -1.51 7.90
C TRP A 65 -5.72 -0.56 6.82
N VAL A 66 -5.87 -0.93 5.55
CA VAL A 66 -5.41 -0.12 4.41
C VAL A 66 -6.59 0.27 3.54
N ASP A 67 -6.82 1.58 3.40
CA ASP A 67 -7.77 2.13 2.45
C ASP A 67 -7.16 2.18 1.05
N VAL A 68 -7.49 1.19 0.22
CA VAL A 68 -6.97 1.06 -1.16
C VAL A 68 -7.36 2.25 -2.04
N LYS A 69 -8.46 2.96 -1.76
CA LYS A 69 -8.83 4.15 -2.54
C LYS A 69 -7.86 5.29 -2.25
N GLN A 70 -7.61 5.57 -0.97
CA GLN A 70 -6.64 6.60 -0.58
C GLN A 70 -5.22 6.23 -1.00
N LEU A 71 -4.86 4.96 -0.86
CA LEU A 71 -3.59 4.42 -1.32
C LEU A 71 -3.36 4.71 -2.81
N ASN A 72 -4.35 4.41 -3.66
CA ASN A 72 -4.26 4.71 -5.09
C ASN A 72 -4.22 6.23 -5.37
N THR A 73 -4.99 7.04 -4.66
CA THR A 73 -4.96 8.50 -4.85
C THR A 73 -3.59 9.10 -4.54
N MET A 74 -2.91 8.63 -3.49
CA MET A 74 -1.61 9.18 -3.10
C MET A 74 -0.46 8.64 -3.96
N TYR A 75 -0.47 7.34 -4.28
CA TYR A 75 0.72 6.67 -4.83
C TYR A 75 0.57 6.22 -6.28
N ALA A 76 -0.64 6.05 -6.81
CA ALA A 76 -0.78 5.54 -8.18
C ALA A 76 -0.11 6.45 -9.21
N GLY A 77 -0.11 7.78 -9.02
CA GLY A 77 0.55 8.72 -9.93
C GLY A 77 2.05 8.46 -10.09
N GLU A 78 2.73 8.02 -9.03
CA GLU A 78 4.18 7.72 -9.04
C GLU A 78 4.49 6.43 -9.81
N TYR A 79 3.60 5.43 -9.78
CA TYR A 79 3.86 4.09 -10.33
C TYR A 79 3.10 3.78 -11.63
N THR A 80 2.07 4.57 -11.98
CA THR A 80 1.27 4.39 -13.21
C THR A 80 1.73 5.25 -14.38
N GLN A 81 2.70 6.16 -14.16
CA GLN A 81 3.46 6.75 -15.26
C GLN A 81 4.35 5.68 -15.86
N SER A 82 3.72 4.88 -16.73
CA SER A 82 4.37 4.02 -17.69
C SER A 82 5.32 4.91 -18.49
N SER A 83 6.59 4.94 -18.09
CA SER A 83 7.67 5.21 -19.01
C SER A 83 7.58 4.07 -20.01
N ALA A 84 6.77 4.26 -21.05
CA ALA A 84 6.91 3.52 -22.27
C ALA A 84 8.41 3.56 -22.58
N CYS A 85 9.07 2.41 -22.53
CA CYS A 85 10.33 2.22 -23.21
C CYS A 85 10.08 2.53 -24.68
N SER A 86 10.18 3.80 -25.07
CA SER A 86 10.62 4.17 -26.41
C SER A 86 12.13 3.92 -26.40
N ILE A 87 12.51 2.66 -26.65
CA ILE A 87 13.76 2.40 -27.33
C ILE A 87 13.55 3.00 -28.72
N MET A 88 14.19 4.14 -28.98
CA MET A 88 14.44 4.65 -30.32
C MET A 88 15.96 4.63 -30.52
#